data_AF-A0A4Y2DZ29-F1
#
_entry.id   AF-A0A4Y2DZ29-F1
#
_cell.length_a   1.000
_cell.length_b   1.000
_cell.length_c   1.000
_cell.angle_alpha   90.00
_cell.angle_beta   90.00
_cell.angle_gamma   90.00
#
_symmetry.space_group_name_H-M   'P 1'
#
loop_
_entity.id
_entity.type
_entity.pdbx_description
1 polymer ?
#
loop_
_entity_poly.entity_id
_entity_poly.type
_entity_poly.pdbx_seq_one_letter_code
_entity_poly.pdbx_strand_id
1 'polypeptide(L)'
;MWRLNEFNLSHESHTVVRLAVHLPQQPPIVYQDGQEAQAIERAALRRTTLTSWFELNKNGPSAHNISYSDIPQYYVFDKSTTNWKKRQRGGQNVIGRLPVVSILDTERYYLQMLLLRKSRAISFDDILTINELRCITFRQACQEYGLL
;
A
#
# COMPACT_ATOMS: atom_id res chain seq x y z
N MET A 1 22.74 24.40 26.01
CA MET A 1 24.01 24.07 25.32
C MET A 1 24.30 22.59 25.59
N TRP A 2 24.08 21.71 24.61
CA TRP A 2 24.20 20.23 24.76
C TRP A 2 25.09 19.59 23.67
N ARG A 3 26.08 20.33 23.16
CA ARG A 3 27.08 19.76 22.25
C ARG A 3 28.26 19.24 23.05
N LEU A 4 28.38 17.94 23.28
CA LEU A 4 29.68 17.34 23.66
C LEU A 4 29.83 15.84 23.45
N ASN A 5 28.89 15.15 22.80
CA ASN A 5 29.15 13.81 22.27
C ASN A 5 28.19 13.53 21.11
N GLU A 6 28.70 13.60 19.88
CA GLU A 6 28.00 13.23 18.64
C GLU A 6 27.85 11.70 18.54
N PHE A 7 27.26 11.06 19.55
CA PHE A 7 26.76 9.70 19.36
C PHE A 7 25.45 9.78 18.59
N ASN A 8 25.46 9.29 17.34
CA ASN A 8 24.25 9.04 16.55
C ASN A 8 23.36 8.05 17.32
N LEU A 9 22.46 8.57 18.17
CA LEU A 9 21.63 7.77 19.09
C LEU A 9 20.53 6.95 18.38
N SER A 10 20.38 7.08 17.07
CA SER A 10 19.79 6.04 16.24
C SER A 10 20.16 6.30 14.78
N HIS A 11 21.07 5.50 14.21
CA HIS A 11 20.94 5.24 12.78
C HIS A 11 19.58 4.54 12.62
N GLU A 12 18.54 5.25 12.18
CA GLU A 12 17.39 4.56 11.59
C GLU A 12 17.95 3.81 10.39
N SER A 13 18.24 2.53 10.58
CA SER A 13 18.89 1.69 9.58
C SER A 13 18.01 1.53 8.34
N HIS A 14 16.71 1.86 8.43
CA HIS A 14 15.73 1.67 7.38
C HIS A 14 14.72 2.82 7.28
N THR A 15 14.44 3.27 6.05
CA THR A 15 13.31 4.16 5.73
C THR A 15 12.01 3.37 5.73
N VAL A 16 11.01 3.81 6.50
CA VAL A 16 9.69 3.19 6.50
C VAL A 16 8.73 3.94 5.57
N VAL A 17 8.15 3.23 4.60
CA VAL A 17 7.10 3.75 3.72
C VAL A 17 5.75 3.18 4.17
N ARG A 18 4.83 4.06 4.57
CA ARG A 18 3.45 3.65 4.92
C ARG A 18 2.65 3.38 3.65
N LEU A 19 2.18 2.14 3.52
CA LEU A 19 1.35 1.68 2.41
C LEU A 19 -0.13 1.83 2.76
N ALA A 20 -0.95 2.14 1.76
CA ALA A 20 -2.38 2.35 1.96
C ALA A 20 -3.09 1.00 1.96
N VAL A 21 -4.02 0.82 2.90
CA VAL A 21 -4.92 -0.33 2.93
C VAL A 21 -6.31 0.22 3.14
N HIS A 22 -7.14 0.11 2.10
CA HIS A 22 -8.49 0.64 2.10
C HIS A 22 -9.37 -0.13 1.12
N LEU A 23 -10.67 -0.13 1.37
CA LEU A 23 -11.64 -0.77 0.50
C LEU A 23 -11.86 0.06 -0.79
N PRO A 24 -12.47 -0.53 -1.84
CA PRO A 24 -12.87 0.21 -3.03
C PRO A 24 -13.68 1.46 -2.65
N GLN A 25 -13.43 2.58 -3.31
CA GLN A 25 -14.11 3.86 -3.10
C GLN A 25 -14.03 4.45 -1.68
N GLN A 26 -13.21 3.88 -0.80
CA GLN A 26 -13.00 4.38 0.57
C GLN A 26 -11.54 4.79 0.81
N PRO A 27 -10.90 5.62 -0.05
CA PRO A 27 -9.52 6.02 0.18
C PRO A 27 -9.40 6.78 1.51
N PRO A 28 -8.23 6.72 2.18
CA PRO A 28 -8.01 7.51 3.38
C PRO A 28 -8.05 9.01 3.05
N ILE A 29 -8.87 9.77 3.77
CA ILE A 29 -9.00 11.22 3.63
C ILE A 29 -8.52 11.87 4.92
N VAL A 30 -7.57 12.79 4.79
CA VAL A 30 -7.13 13.67 5.89
C VAL A 30 -7.58 15.08 5.56
N TYR A 31 -8.29 15.71 6.50
CA TYR A 31 -8.83 17.05 6.34
C TYR A 31 -8.61 17.88 7.60
N GLN A 32 -8.73 19.19 7.44
CA GLN A 32 -8.86 20.13 8.55
C GLN A 32 -10.35 20.46 8.69
N ASP A 33 -10.81 20.71 9.91
CA ASP A 33 -12.20 21.08 10.18
C ASP A 33 -12.63 22.26 9.29
N GLY A 34 -13.76 22.11 8.61
CA GLY A 34 -14.28 23.08 7.64
C GLY A 34 -13.73 22.96 6.22
N GLN A 35 -12.85 21.99 5.93
CA GLN A 35 -12.33 21.71 4.59
C GLN A 35 -12.69 20.30 4.07
N GLU A 36 -13.74 19.69 4.60
CA GLU A 36 -14.15 18.32 4.32
C GLU A 36 -14.40 18.12 2.82
N ALA A 37 -15.19 19.00 2.20
CA ALA A 37 -15.55 18.92 0.78
C ALA A 37 -14.31 19.00 -0.13
N GLN A 38 -13.41 19.96 0.14
CA GLN A 38 -12.16 20.09 -0.62
C GLN A 38 -11.24 18.88 -0.43
N ALA A 39 -11.23 18.28 0.76
CA ALA A 39 -10.45 17.07 1.01
C ALA A 39 -10.99 15.87 0.24
N ILE A 40 -12.31 15.73 0.13
CA ILE A 40 -12.97 14.71 -0.70
C ILE A 40 -12.60 14.89 -2.16
N GLU A 41 -12.70 16.11 -2.70
CA GLU A 41 -12.31 16.41 -4.08
C GLU A 41 -10.83 16.08 -4.34
N ARG A 42 -9.93 16.49 -3.44
CA ARG A 42 -8.50 16.16 -3.54
C ARG A 42 -8.25 14.65 -3.49
N ALA A 43 -8.98 13.91 -2.68
CA ALA A 43 -8.85 12.46 -2.57
C ALA A 43 -9.36 11.75 -3.82
N ALA A 44 -10.43 12.24 -4.45
CA ALA A 44 -10.95 11.70 -5.71
C ALA A 44 -9.96 11.86 -6.88
N LEU A 45 -9.18 12.94 -6.89
CA LEU A 45 -8.20 13.22 -7.94
C LEU A 45 -6.85 12.51 -7.77
N ARG A 46 -6.56 11.96 -6.58
CA ARG A 46 -5.24 11.41 -6.25
C ARG A 46 -5.28 9.91 -6.08
N ARG A 47 -4.30 9.22 -6.68
CA ARG A 47 -4.09 7.79 -6.42
C ARG A 47 -3.42 7.59 -5.06
N THR A 48 -3.79 6.51 -4.39
CA THR A 48 -3.12 6.03 -3.18
C THR A 48 -1.95 5.15 -3.57
N THR A 49 -1.05 4.85 -2.62
CA THR A 49 0.04 3.90 -2.88
C THR A 49 -0.47 2.54 -3.37
N LEU A 50 -1.68 2.12 -2.95
CA LEU A 50 -2.33 0.89 -3.37
C LEU A 50 -2.84 0.96 -4.82
N THR A 51 -3.63 1.99 -5.15
CA THR A 51 -4.16 2.12 -6.52
C THR A 51 -3.08 2.46 -7.53
N SER A 52 -2.01 3.14 -7.14
CA SER A 52 -0.83 3.31 -8.00
C SER A 52 -0.04 2.01 -8.18
N TRP A 53 -0.06 1.08 -7.21
CA TRP A 53 0.56 -0.23 -7.37
C TRP A 53 -0.19 -1.08 -8.39
N PHE A 54 -1.52 -1.00 -8.40
CA PHE A 54 -2.35 -1.59 -9.45
C PHE A 54 -1.98 -1.07 -10.84
N GLU A 55 -1.88 0.26 -11.00
CA GLU A 55 -1.44 0.86 -12.27
C GLU A 55 -0.01 0.46 -12.65
N LEU A 56 0.89 0.35 -11.67
CA LEU A 56 2.25 -0.12 -11.91
C LEU A 56 2.25 -1.55 -12.43
N ASN A 57 1.47 -2.45 -11.83
CA ASN A 57 1.36 -3.84 -12.28
C ASN A 57 0.70 -3.92 -13.67
N LYS A 58 -0.30 -3.09 -13.95
CA LYS A 58 -0.95 -3.06 -15.26
C LYS A 58 0.03 -2.72 -16.40
N ASN A 59 0.92 -1.76 -16.16
CA ASN A 59 1.79 -1.20 -17.20
C ASN A 59 3.22 -1.74 -17.18
N GLY A 60 3.63 -2.47 -16.14
CA GLY A 60 5.02 -2.84 -15.90
C GLY A 60 5.21 -4.30 -15.48
N PRO A 61 5.55 -5.20 -16.41
CA PRO A 61 5.82 -6.61 -16.10
C PRO A 61 6.90 -6.81 -15.03
N SER A 62 7.85 -5.89 -14.93
CA SER A 62 8.93 -5.93 -13.92
C SER A 62 8.43 -5.85 -12.47
N ALA A 63 7.23 -5.29 -12.23
CA ALA A 63 6.65 -5.20 -10.90
C ALA A 63 5.86 -6.46 -10.50
N HIS A 64 5.57 -7.34 -11.46
CA HIS A 64 4.72 -8.51 -11.25
C HIS A 64 5.25 -9.49 -10.20
N ASN A 65 6.56 -9.57 -10.01
CA ASN A 65 7.16 -10.48 -9.04
C ASN A 65 7.44 -9.83 -7.68
N ILE A 66 6.90 -8.63 -7.43
CA ILE A 66 7.15 -7.88 -6.21
C ILE A 66 5.82 -7.77 -5.46
N SER A 67 5.82 -8.24 -4.21
CA SER A 67 4.66 -8.11 -3.31
C SER A 67 4.39 -6.64 -3.01
N TYR A 68 3.15 -6.27 -2.66
CA TYR A 68 2.83 -4.89 -2.35
C TYR A 68 3.70 -4.31 -1.21
N SER A 69 4.00 -5.11 -0.17
CA SER A 69 4.87 -4.72 0.94
C SER A 69 6.32 -4.44 0.52
N ASP A 70 6.80 -5.09 -0.54
CA ASP A 70 8.20 -4.98 -0.99
C ASP A 70 8.40 -3.91 -2.07
N ILE A 71 7.31 -3.39 -2.68
CA ILE A 71 7.39 -2.34 -3.71
C ILE A 71 8.29 -1.17 -3.31
N PRO A 72 8.25 -0.63 -2.07
CA PRO A 72 9.11 0.48 -1.67
C PRO A 72 10.62 0.20 -1.76
N GLN A 73 11.05 -1.06 -1.70
CA GLN A 73 12.45 -1.45 -1.91
C GLN A 73 12.91 -1.16 -3.34
N TYR A 74 12.01 -1.29 -4.33
CA TYR A 74 12.34 -1.18 -5.76
C TYR A 74 11.79 0.08 -6.42
N TYR A 75 10.80 0.72 -5.80
CA TYR A 75 10.11 1.90 -6.33
C TYR A 75 9.98 2.98 -5.25
N VAL A 76 9.93 4.23 -5.71
CA VAL A 76 9.66 5.41 -4.90
C VAL A 76 8.29 5.96 -5.28
N PHE A 77 7.45 6.23 -4.29
CA PHE A 77 6.16 6.87 -4.54
C PHE A 77 6.35 8.37 -4.73
N ASP A 78 6.12 8.85 -5.95
CA ASP A 78 6.13 10.27 -6.27
C ASP A 78 4.77 10.87 -5.89
N LYS A 79 4.76 11.65 -4.81
CA LYS A 79 3.54 12.30 -4.29
C LYS A 79 2.96 13.36 -5.23
N SER A 80 3.76 13.91 -6.13
CA SER A 80 3.29 14.94 -7.08
C SER A 80 2.46 14.32 -8.20
N THR A 81 2.95 13.23 -8.78
CA THR A 81 2.28 12.48 -9.86
C THR A 81 1.38 11.36 -9.34
N THR A 82 1.45 11.06 -8.04
CA THR A 82 0.79 9.91 -7.38
C THR A 82 1.11 8.58 -8.05
N ASN A 83 2.37 8.37 -8.46
CA ASN A 83 2.80 7.18 -9.19
C ASN A 83 4.06 6.55 -8.57
N TRP A 84 4.24 5.26 -8.77
CA TRP A 84 5.48 4.56 -8.42
C TRP A 84 6.52 4.73 -9.54
N LYS A 85 7.72 5.21 -9.19
CA LYS A 85 8.85 5.35 -10.10
C LYS A 85 9.97 4.41 -9.69
N LYS A 86 10.67 3.79 -10.64
CA LYS A 86 11.78 2.87 -10.36
C LYS A 86 12.85 3.57 -9.52
N ARG A 87 13.22 2.95 -8.41
CA ARG A 87 14.23 3.46 -7.48
C ARG A 87 15.61 3.30 -8.11
N GLN A 88 16.42 4.35 -8.01
CA GLN A 88 17.79 4.35 -8.55
C GLN A 88 18.82 3.86 -7.54
N ARG A 89 18.64 4.13 -6.23
CA ARG A 89 19.60 3.79 -5.16
C ARG A 89 18.90 3.58 -3.82
N GLY A 90 19.59 2.87 -2.90
CA GLY A 90 19.22 2.80 -1.47
C GLY A 90 18.01 1.92 -1.14
N GLY A 91 17.66 0.96 -2.00
CA GLY A 91 16.48 0.10 -1.80
C GLY A 91 16.58 -0.84 -0.61
N GLN A 92 17.77 -1.39 -0.37
CA GLN A 92 18.04 -2.39 0.68
C GLN A 92 17.72 -1.94 2.11
N ASN A 93 17.60 -0.63 2.34
CA ASN A 93 17.24 -0.06 3.63
C ASN A 93 15.82 0.55 3.60
N VAL A 94 14.89 0.01 2.82
CA VAL A 94 13.50 0.53 2.74
C VAL A 94 12.51 -0.57 3.03
N ILE A 95 11.59 -0.30 3.96
CA ILE A 95 10.55 -1.24 4.37
C ILE A 95 9.19 -0.63 4.06
N GLY A 96 8.37 -1.31 3.27
CA GLY A 96 6.95 -1.00 3.12
C GLY A 96 6.17 -1.58 4.30
N ARG A 97 5.44 -0.74 5.03
CA ARG A 97 4.59 -1.17 6.14
C ARG A 97 3.13 -0.91 5.82
N LEU A 98 2.34 -1.98 5.82
CA LEU A 98 0.88 -1.88 5.86
C LEU A 98 0.46 -1.52 7.29
N PRO A 99 -0.50 -0.60 7.50
CA PRO A 99 -0.99 -0.23 8.82
C PRO A 99 -1.65 -1.43 9.50
N VAL A 100 -1.58 -1.50 10.83
CA VAL A 100 -2.37 -2.48 11.58
C VAL A 100 -3.85 -2.18 11.37
N VAL A 101 -4.60 -3.15 10.88
CA VAL A 101 -6.06 -3.06 10.72
C VAL A 101 -6.73 -3.84 11.85
N SER A 102 -7.74 -3.24 12.48
CA SER A 102 -8.53 -3.92 13.51
C SER A 102 -9.32 -5.07 12.90
N ILE A 103 -9.42 -6.19 13.61
CA ILE A 103 -10.21 -7.36 13.18
C ILE A 103 -11.71 -7.00 13.08
N LEU A 104 -12.16 -5.97 13.82
CA LEU A 104 -13.53 -5.44 13.72
C LEU A 104 -13.79 -4.78 12.36
N ASP A 105 -12.77 -4.21 11.72
CA ASP A 105 -12.82 -3.74 10.32
C ASP A 105 -12.58 -4.93 9.38
N THR A 106 -13.55 -5.84 9.42
CA THR A 106 -13.45 -7.23 8.97
C THR A 106 -12.90 -7.33 7.54
N GLU A 107 -13.53 -6.64 6.58
CA GLU A 107 -13.15 -6.73 5.17
C GLU A 107 -11.78 -6.08 4.88
N ARG A 108 -11.46 -4.97 5.55
CA ARG A 108 -10.16 -4.31 5.38
C ARG A 108 -9.04 -5.16 5.99
N TYR A 109 -9.31 -5.87 7.08
CA TYR A 109 -8.38 -6.81 7.70
C TYR A 109 -8.04 -7.95 6.74
N TYR A 110 -9.04 -8.57 6.12
CA TYR A 110 -8.80 -9.64 5.14
C TYR A 110 -8.13 -9.12 3.85
N LEU A 111 -8.47 -7.91 3.40
CA LEU A 111 -7.75 -7.25 2.32
C LEU A 111 -6.26 -7.09 2.68
N GLN A 112 -5.93 -6.65 3.90
CA GLN A 112 -4.54 -6.55 4.35
C GLN A 112 -3.81 -7.89 4.24
N MET A 113 -4.44 -8.99 4.67
CA MET A 113 -3.85 -10.33 4.57
C MET A 113 -3.57 -10.73 3.12
N LEU A 114 -4.51 -10.46 2.21
CA LEU A 114 -4.32 -10.75 0.78
C LEU A 114 -3.20 -9.90 0.17
N LEU A 115 -3.11 -8.61 0.52
CA LEU A 115 -2.06 -7.72 0.03
C LEU A 115 -0.64 -8.14 0.47
N LEU A 116 -0.51 -8.85 1.58
CA LEU A 116 0.76 -9.42 2.05
C LEU A 116 1.18 -10.68 1.27
N ARG A 117 0.27 -11.33 0.55
CA ARG A 117 0.51 -12.63 -0.12
C ARG A 117 0.43 -12.54 -1.64
N LYS A 118 -0.54 -11.81 -2.17
CA LYS A 118 -0.76 -11.68 -3.61
C LYS A 118 0.20 -10.66 -4.21
N SER A 119 0.93 -11.09 -5.23
CA SER A 119 1.61 -10.22 -6.19
C SER A 119 0.72 -10.00 -7.43
N ARG A 120 1.13 -9.09 -8.33
CA ARG A 120 0.52 -8.87 -9.67
C ARG A 120 -0.88 -8.27 -9.74
N ALA A 121 -1.60 -8.11 -8.63
CA ALA A 121 -2.95 -7.58 -8.71
C ALA A 121 -2.97 -6.21 -9.41
N ILE A 122 -3.84 -6.04 -10.40
CA ILE A 122 -4.03 -4.77 -11.14
C ILE A 122 -5.32 -4.05 -10.75
N SER A 123 -6.07 -4.62 -9.81
CA SER A 123 -7.33 -4.07 -9.31
C SER A 123 -7.73 -4.72 -7.98
N PHE A 124 -8.74 -4.17 -7.31
CA PHE A 124 -9.40 -4.86 -6.20
C PHE A 124 -10.09 -6.15 -6.64
N ASP A 125 -10.55 -6.20 -7.89
CA ASP A 125 -11.24 -7.35 -8.44
C ASP A 125 -10.29 -8.53 -8.66
N ASP A 126 -9.06 -8.25 -9.07
CA ASP A 126 -7.97 -9.22 -9.14
C ASP A 126 -7.62 -9.78 -7.76
N ILE A 127 -7.66 -8.93 -6.72
CA ILE A 127 -7.44 -9.38 -5.34
C ILE A 127 -8.52 -10.38 -4.95
N LEU A 128 -9.80 -10.09 -5.26
CA LEU A 128 -10.95 -10.96 -5.00
C LEU A 128 -10.98 -12.22 -5.87
N THR A 129 -10.19 -12.30 -6.93
CA THR A 129 -10.21 -13.45 -7.84
C THR A 129 -9.16 -14.48 -7.42
N ILE A 130 -9.62 -15.69 -7.06
CA ILE A 130 -8.77 -16.83 -6.69
C ILE A 130 -9.10 -17.99 -7.64
N ASN A 131 -8.09 -18.60 -8.26
CA ASN A 131 -8.27 -19.69 -9.24
C ASN A 131 -9.33 -19.37 -10.31
N GLU A 132 -9.26 -18.15 -10.87
CA GLU A 132 -10.18 -17.64 -11.89
C GLU A 132 -11.63 -17.42 -11.43
N LEU A 133 -11.95 -17.70 -10.16
CA LEU A 133 -13.24 -17.44 -9.55
C LEU A 133 -13.22 -16.15 -8.74
N ARG A 134 -14.13 -15.24 -9.07
CA ARG A 134 -14.30 -13.98 -8.33
C ARG A 134 -15.12 -14.21 -7.07
N CYS A 135 -14.51 -14.01 -5.90
CA CYS A 135 -15.20 -14.01 -4.62
C CYS A 135 -16.01 -12.72 -4.41
N ILE A 136 -16.99 -12.78 -3.51
CA ILE A 136 -17.85 -11.63 -3.17
C ILE A 136 -17.16 -10.73 -2.14
N THR A 137 -16.42 -11.32 -1.20
CA THR A 137 -15.76 -10.64 -0.08
C THR A 137 -14.28 -10.98 0.01
N PHE A 138 -13.49 -10.11 0.62
CA PHE A 138 -12.07 -10.37 0.89
C PHE A 138 -11.91 -11.51 1.89
N ARG A 139 -12.85 -11.67 2.83
CA ARG A 139 -12.89 -12.84 3.71
C ARG A 139 -12.98 -14.13 2.92
N GLN A 140 -13.92 -14.21 1.98
CA GLN A 140 -14.10 -15.40 1.15
C GLN A 140 -12.85 -15.65 0.30
N ALA A 141 -12.27 -14.60 -0.29
CA ALA A 141 -11.02 -14.72 -1.02
C ALA A 141 -9.87 -15.25 -0.14
N CYS A 142 -9.78 -14.85 1.13
CA CYS A 142 -8.82 -15.45 2.07
C CYS A 142 -9.07 -16.96 2.30
N GLN A 143 -10.34 -17.39 2.39
CA GLN A 143 -10.69 -18.81 2.55
C GLN A 143 -10.29 -19.62 1.31
N GLU A 144 -10.66 -19.16 0.13
CA GLU A 144 -10.31 -19.82 -1.14
C GLU A 144 -8.80 -19.85 -1.39
N TYR A 145 -8.07 -18.84 -0.91
CA TYR A 145 -6.61 -18.78 -0.98
C TYR A 145 -5.92 -19.66 0.07
N GLY A 146 -6.65 -20.22 1.05
CA GLY A 146 -6.09 -21.05 2.12
C GLY A 146 -5.38 -20.27 3.23
N LEU A 147 -5.84 -19.05 3.54
CA LEU A 147 -5.29 -18.20 4.61
C LEU A 147 -6.09 -18.27 5.92
N LEU A 148 -7.22 -19.00 5.93
CA LEU A 148 -8.15 -19.16 7.06
C LEU A 148 -8.47 -20.63 7.32
#